data_AF-A0A147BIW3-F1
#
_entry.id   AF-A0A147BIW3-F1
#
_cell.length_a   1.000
_cell.length_b   1.000
_cell.length_c   1.000
_cell.angle_alpha   90.00
_cell.angle_beta   90.00
_cell.angle_gamma   90.00
#
_symmetry.space_group_name_H-M   'P 1'
#
loop_
_entity.id
_entity.type
_entity.pdbx_description
1 polymer ?
#
loop_
_entity_poly.entity_id
_entity_poly.type
_entity_poly.pdbx_seq_one_letter_code
_entity_poly.pdbx_strand_id
1 'polypeptide(L)'
;FLTSKIHNASTVATLSTVLCTRHLLDQGFKYVLTFKFPSDRVESLFSAVRQLNGFNDQTDDYGTLSSLHEILVTGIVKPSLHANSRLLKFEIGAPLQKPALQSAALP
;
A
#
# COMPACT_ATOMS: atom_id res chain seq x y z
N PHE A 1 20.03 22.30 -12.24
CA PHE A 1 18.97 21.30 -12.44
C PHE A 1 19.50 19.93 -12.02
N LEU A 2 18.71 19.19 -11.24
CA LEU A 2 19.09 18.15 -10.26
C LEU A 2 20.05 18.62 -9.15
N THR A 3 19.49 18.93 -7.98
CA THR A 3 20.26 19.07 -6.74
C THR A 3 20.83 17.70 -6.33
N SER A 4 21.97 17.70 -5.63
CA SER A 4 22.63 16.47 -5.14
C SER A 4 21.69 15.51 -4.41
N LYS A 5 20.68 16.05 -3.70
CA LYS A 5 19.63 15.29 -3.01
C LYS A 5 18.78 14.45 -3.97
N ILE A 6 18.35 15.04 -5.09
CA ILE A 6 17.50 14.35 -6.08
C ILE A 6 18.29 13.25 -6.78
N HIS A 7 19.56 13.52 -7.12
CA HIS A 7 20.46 12.52 -7.71
C HIS A 7 20.66 11.31 -6.79
N ASN A 8 20.92 11.55 -5.49
CA ASN A 8 21.09 10.47 -4.53
C ASN A 8 19.79 9.68 -4.33
N ALA A 9 18.65 10.35 -4.21
CA ALA A 9 17.35 9.67 -4.09
C ALA A 9 17.05 8.78 -5.31
N SER A 10 17.29 9.29 -6.52
CA SER A 10 17.11 8.53 -7.76
C SER A 10 18.04 7.31 -7.84
N THR A 11 19.30 7.48 -7.43
CA THR A 11 20.29 6.38 -7.38
C THR A 11 19.83 5.30 -6.40
N VAL A 12 19.42 5.69 -5.19
CA VAL A 12 18.93 4.76 -4.16
C VAL A 12 17.69 4.03 -4.64
N ALA A 13 16.69 4.73 -5.18
CA ALA A 13 15.46 4.12 -5.68
C ALA A 13 15.71 3.12 -6.83
N THR A 14 16.65 3.44 -7.71
CA THR A 14 17.02 2.57 -8.83
C THR A 14 17.72 1.31 -8.31
N LEU A 15 18.72 1.47 -7.45
CA LEU A 15 19.46 0.33 -6.88
C LEU A 15 18.55 -0.57 -6.04
N SER A 16 17.71 0.01 -5.17
CA SER A 16 16.78 -0.76 -4.35
C SER A 16 15.77 -1.54 -5.20
N THR A 17 15.26 -0.93 -6.28
CA THR A 17 14.33 -1.59 -7.21
C THR A 17 14.98 -2.78 -7.91
N VAL A 18 16.21 -2.61 -8.40
CA VAL A 18 16.96 -3.70 -9.07
C VAL A 18 17.27 -4.82 -8.09
N LEU A 19 17.77 -4.51 -6.89
CA LEU A 19 18.10 -5.51 -5.87
C LEU A 19 16.85 -6.28 -5.40
N CYS A 20 15.74 -5.58 -5.14
CA CYS A 20 14.48 -6.22 -4.77
C CYS A 20 13.94 -7.10 -5.89
N THR A 21 13.99 -6.61 -7.14
CA THR A 21 13.56 -7.38 -8.31
C THR A 21 14.38 -8.65 -8.47
N ARG A 22 15.71 -8.54 -8.39
CA ARG A 22 16.61 -9.70 -8.47
C ARG A 22 16.31 -10.71 -7.36
N HIS A 23 16.20 -10.23 -6.12
CA HIS A 23 15.87 -11.10 -4.98
C HIS A 23 14.56 -11.88 -5.20
N LEU A 24 13.50 -11.22 -5.68
CA LEU A 24 12.23 -11.89 -5.97
C LEU A 24 12.36 -12.89 -7.13
N LEU A 25 13.10 -12.58 -8.19
CA LEU A 25 13.34 -13.55 -9.26
C LEU A 25 14.12 -14.78 -8.75
N ASP A 26 15.10 -14.58 -7.88
CA ASP A 26 15.88 -15.66 -7.24
C ASP A 26 15.02 -16.53 -6.30
N GLN A 27 13.93 -15.98 -5.73
CA GLN A 27 12.94 -16.72 -4.94
C GLN A 27 11.93 -17.51 -5.81
N GLY A 28 12.08 -17.50 -7.14
CA GLY A 28 11.25 -18.29 -8.06
C GLY A 28 10.01 -17.56 -8.60
N PHE A 29 9.88 -16.25 -8.39
CA PHE A 29 8.83 -15.46 -9.05
C PHE A 29 9.12 -15.32 -10.56
N LYS A 30 8.12 -15.56 -11.41
CA LYS A 30 8.29 -15.50 -12.89
C LYS A 30 8.53 -14.08 -13.42
N TYR A 31 7.95 -13.07 -12.75
CA TYR A 31 8.11 -11.66 -13.09
C TYR A 31 7.78 -10.80 -11.86
N VAL A 32 8.29 -9.56 -11.86
CA VAL A 32 8.06 -8.58 -10.78
C VAL A 32 7.37 -7.35 -11.35
N LEU A 33 6.25 -6.96 -10.74
CA LEU A 33 5.51 -5.76 -11.12
C LEU A 33 6.09 -4.54 -10.41
N THR A 34 7.06 -3.88 -11.02
CA THR A 34 7.71 -2.67 -10.46
C THR A 34 6.73 -1.50 -10.25
N PHE A 35 5.61 -1.48 -10.98
CA PHE A 35 4.50 -0.55 -10.75
C PHE A 35 3.92 -0.61 -9.32
N LYS A 36 4.19 -1.67 -8.54
CA LYS A 36 3.74 -1.78 -7.14
C LYS A 36 4.70 -1.19 -6.11
N PHE A 37 5.89 -0.73 -6.52
CA PHE A 37 6.87 -0.13 -5.59
C PHE A 37 6.61 1.34 -5.23
N PRO A 38 6.05 2.18 -6.11
CA PRO A 38 5.71 3.56 -5.78
C PRO A 38 4.56 3.71 -4.76
N SER A 39 4.46 4.90 -4.17
CA SER A 39 3.40 5.30 -3.23
C SER A 39 2.08 5.68 -3.91
N ASP A 40 1.97 5.64 -5.23
CA ASP A 40 0.80 6.08 -6.01
C ASP A 40 -0.53 5.50 -5.51
N ARG A 41 -0.53 4.24 -5.05
CA ARG A 41 -1.73 3.60 -4.49
C ARG A 41 -2.15 4.19 -3.15
N VAL A 42 -1.19 4.58 -2.32
CA VAL A 42 -1.44 5.29 -1.06
C VAL A 42 -1.93 6.70 -1.34
N GLU A 43 -1.37 7.37 -2.34
CA GLU A 43 -1.84 8.70 -2.77
C GLU A 43 -3.26 8.66 -3.33
N SER A 44 -3.59 7.60 -4.08
CA SER A 44 -4.96 7.35 -4.54
C SER A 44 -5.93 7.10 -3.37
N LEU A 45 -5.50 6.43 -2.30
CA LEU A 45 -6.30 6.29 -1.08
C LEU A 45 -6.54 7.66 -0.42
N PHE A 46 -5.53 8.51 -0.31
CA PHE A 46 -5.71 9.86 0.22
C PHE A 46 -6.62 10.71 -0.67
N SER A 47 -6.59 10.52 -1.99
CA SER A 47 -7.56 11.15 -2.88
C SER A 47 -8.98 10.69 -2.58
N ALA A 48 -9.20 9.39 -2.37
CA ALA A 48 -10.52 8.87 -1.97
C ALA A 48 -10.99 9.44 -0.63
N VAL A 49 -10.09 9.55 0.36
CA VAL A 49 -10.41 10.16 1.66
C VAL A 49 -10.86 11.61 1.51
N ARG A 50 -10.19 12.40 0.66
CA ARG A 50 -10.62 13.79 0.38
C ARG A 50 -11.97 13.84 -0.32
N GLN A 51 -12.19 12.98 -1.32
CA GLN A 51 -13.45 12.92 -2.06
C GLN A 51 -14.65 12.58 -1.16
N LEU A 52 -14.46 11.72 -0.15
CA LEU A 52 -15.52 11.39 0.82
C LEU A 52 -15.87 12.57 1.74
N ASN A 53 -14.93 13.48 1.97
CA ASN A 53 -15.17 14.71 2.73
C ASN A 53 -15.77 15.85 1.88
N GLY A 54 -16.18 15.57 0.65
CA GLY A 54 -16.85 16.52 -0.23
C GLY A 54 -15.92 17.66 -0.68
N PHE A 55 -16.32 18.91 -0.43
CA PHE A 55 -15.54 20.10 -0.81
C PHE A 55 -14.42 20.45 0.18
N ASN A 56 -14.20 19.65 1.22
CA ASN A 56 -13.15 19.90 2.20
C ASN A 56 -11.84 19.19 1.82
N ASP A 57 -11.04 19.85 0.97
CA ASP A 57 -9.72 19.35 0.56
C ASP A 57 -8.71 19.28 1.72
N GLN A 58 -8.89 20.09 2.76
CA GLN A 58 -8.09 20.07 3.99
C GLN A 58 -8.87 19.41 5.12
N THR A 59 -8.97 18.09 5.05
CA THR A 59 -9.65 17.29 6.07
C THR A 59 -8.93 17.36 7.42
N ASP A 60 -9.72 17.46 8.48
CA ASP A 60 -9.28 17.29 9.87
C ASP A 60 -8.98 15.80 10.18
N ASP A 61 -8.40 15.56 11.35
CA ASP A 61 -8.09 14.21 11.84
C ASP A 61 -9.36 13.37 12.05
N TYR A 62 -10.43 13.97 12.58
CA TYR A 62 -11.71 13.29 12.76
C TYR A 62 -12.41 12.95 11.44
N GLY A 63 -12.45 13.88 10.48
CA GLY A 63 -12.99 13.62 9.15
C GLY A 63 -12.19 12.54 8.41
N THR A 64 -10.86 12.52 8.56
CA THR A 64 -10.01 11.47 8.00
C THR A 64 -10.35 10.10 8.59
N LEU A 65 -10.52 10.02 9.91
CA LEU A 65 -10.85 8.78 10.61
C LEU A 65 -12.25 8.28 10.21
N SER A 66 -13.23 9.17 10.12
CA SER A 66 -14.59 8.84 9.68
C SER A 66 -14.59 8.29 8.25
N SER A 67 -13.90 8.96 7.32
CA SER A 67 -13.80 8.49 5.92
C SER A 67 -13.08 7.15 5.80
N LEU A 68 -12.03 6.91 6.59
CA LEU A 68 -11.38 5.59 6.61
C LEU A 68 -12.31 4.50 7.17
N HIS A 69 -13.07 4.80 8.21
CA HIS A 69 -14.07 3.88 8.75
C HIS A 69 -15.16 3.59 7.70
N GLU A 70 -15.64 4.61 6.99
CA GLU A 70 -16.60 4.44 5.90
C GLU A 70 -16.03 3.58 4.78
N ILE A 71 -14.80 3.82 4.33
CA ILE A 71 -14.13 2.99 3.31
C ILE A 71 -14.08 1.52 3.73
N LEU A 72 -13.77 1.25 5.00
CA LEU A 72 -13.68 -0.12 5.53
C LEU A 72 -15.04 -0.80 5.62
N VAL A 73 -16.06 -0.10 6.11
CA VAL A 73 -17.42 -0.66 6.28
C VAL A 73 -18.12 -0.88 4.94
N THR A 74 -17.99 0.09 4.03
CA THR A 74 -18.66 0.04 2.72
C THR A 74 -17.89 -0.79 1.70
N GLY A 75 -16.57 -0.92 1.87
CA GLY A 75 -15.70 -1.58 0.89
C GLY A 75 -15.64 -0.84 -0.45
N ILE A 76 -15.86 0.48 -0.48
CA ILE A 76 -15.79 1.30 -1.70
C ILE A 76 -14.41 1.21 -2.34
N VAL A 77 -13.34 1.25 -1.52
CA VAL A 77 -11.97 0.98 -1.97
C VAL A 77 -11.65 -0.47 -1.70
N LYS A 78 -11.47 -1.25 -2.76
CA LYS A 78 -11.22 -2.69 -2.66
C LYS A 78 -9.74 -3.02 -2.77
N PRO A 79 -9.22 -3.92 -1.93
CA PRO A 79 -7.89 -4.45 -2.13
C PRO A 79 -7.86 -5.30 -3.40
N SER A 80 -6.76 -5.22 -4.16
CA SER A 80 -6.59 -6.05 -5.35
C SER A 80 -6.40 -7.52 -4.93
N LEU A 81 -7.15 -8.43 -5.55
CA LEU A 81 -6.97 -9.88 -5.39
C LEU A 81 -5.56 -10.36 -5.73
N HIS A 82 -4.84 -9.60 -6.56
CA HIS A 82 -3.48 -9.90 -6.98
C HIS A 82 -2.44 -9.07 -6.22
N ALA A 83 -2.81 -8.39 -5.12
CA ALA A 83 -1.85 -7.71 -4.27
C ALA A 83 -0.95 -8.73 -3.57
N ASN A 84 0.29 -8.34 -3.26
CA ASN A 84 1.24 -9.21 -2.55
C ASN A 84 0.97 -9.22 -1.03
N SER A 85 -0.20 -8.76 -0.61
CA SER A 85 -0.63 -8.72 0.80
C SER A 85 -1.75 -9.72 1.01
N ARG A 86 -1.73 -10.40 2.17
CA ARG A 86 -2.82 -11.29 2.57
C ARG A 86 -4.08 -10.44 2.74
N LEU A 87 -5.15 -10.81 2.04
CA LEU A 87 -6.48 -10.26 2.28
C LEU A 87 -6.95 -10.74 3.65
N LEU A 88 -6.90 -9.84 4.63
CA LEU A 88 -7.55 -10.06 5.91
C LEU A 88 -9.04 -9.79 5.70
N LYS A 89 -9.84 -10.85 5.71
CA LYS A 89 -11.30 -10.71 5.84
C LYS A 89 -11.57 -10.22 7.25
N PHE A 90 -12.06 -9.00 7.37
CA PHE A 90 -12.63 -8.51 8.62
C PHE A 90 -14.13 -8.77 8.58
N GLU A 91 -14.61 -9.64 9.47
CA GLU A 91 -16.04 -9.75 9.74
C GLU A 91 -16.43 -8.63 10.71
N ILE A 92 -17.47 -7.87 10.35
CA ILE A 92 -17.98 -6.78 11.17
C ILE A 92 -18.45 -7.37 12.50
N GLY A 93 -17.76 -7.06 13.60
CA GLY A 93 -18.05 -7.56 14.95
C GLY A 93 -17.04 -8.57 15.51
N ALA A 94 -16.08 -9.04 14.72
CA ALA A 94 -15.00 -9.90 15.23
C ALA A 94 -13.90 -9.06 15.91
N PRO A 95 -13.36 -9.48 17.07
CA PRO A 95 -12.24 -8.80 17.69
C PRO A 95 -11.02 -8.80 16.75
N LEU A 96 -10.29 -7.68 16.73
CA LEU A 96 -9.02 -7.52 16.01
C LEU A 96 -8.02 -8.58 16.49
N GLN A 97 -8.00 -9.75 15.87
CA GLN A 97 -6.99 -10.75 16.13
C GLN A 97 -5.69 -10.32 15.44
N LYS A 98 -4.62 -10.20 16.23
CA LYS A 98 -3.27 -9.94 15.75
C LYS A 98 -2.95 -10.99 14.68
N PRO A 99 -2.62 -10.61 13.43
CA PRO A 99 -2.28 -11.59 12.42
C PRO A 99 -1.03 -12.34 12.89
N ALA A 100 -1.15 -13.66 13.04
CA ALA A 100 0.00 -14.51 13.30
C ALA A 100 0.97 -14.33 12.13
N LEU A 101 2.17 -13.84 12.44
CA LEU A 101 3.34 -13.93 11.56
C LEU A 101 3.60 -15.42 11.33
N GLN A 102 2.98 -15.98 10.30
CA GLN A 102 3.41 -17.26 9.76
C GLN A 102 4.76 -16.99 9.10
N SER A 103 5.83 -17.31 9.82
CA SER A 103 7.15 -17.54 9.23
C SER A 103 6.92 -18.48 8.05
N ALA A 104 7.10 -17.97 6.83
CA ALA A 104 6.98 -18.78 5.63
C ALA A 104 7.96 -19.95 5.75
N ALA A 105 7.43 -21.13 6.01
CA ALA A 105 8.15 -22.37 5.81
C ALA A 105 8.32 -22.52 4.30
N LEU A 106 9.56 -22.31 3.84
CA LEU A 106 10.03 -22.63 2.50
C LEU A 106 9.97 -24.17 2.31
N PRO A 107 9.34 -24.69 1.25
CA PRO A 107 9.79 -25.92 0.61
C PRO A 107 11.02 -25.65 -0.27
#